data_AF-A0A8B7PFS3-F1
#
_entry.id   AF-A0A8B7PFS3-F1
#
_cell.length_a   1.000
_cell.length_b   1.000
_cell.length_c   1.000
_cell.angle_alpha   90.00
_cell.angle_beta   90.00
_cell.angle_gamma   90.00
#
_symmetry.space_group_name_H-M   'P 1'
#
loop_
_entity.id
_entity.type
_entity.pdbx_description
1 polymer ?
#
loop_
_entity_poly.entity_id
_entity_poly.type
_entity_poly.pdbx_seq_one_letter_code
_entity_poly.pdbx_strand_id
1 'polypeptide(L)'
;MSRGLVLLIVAGAAASAQADSVCYSTLQEAFFAWTETAWDACHLQYTAPDIDLATRGYCSVWSKSYDVAKCDPLWANYSKCGLKAAKLLKADNTFDDAAFKATMLQNECSADAKFIAAYPTCKNSTMKYLNFGRLNVCLQKALY
;
A
#
# COMPACT_ATOMS: atom_id res chain seq x y z
N MET A 1 -25.43 57.13 21.42
CA MET A 1 -25.66 56.12 20.37
C MET A 1 -24.98 54.83 20.79
N SER A 2 -25.72 53.73 20.70
CA SER A 2 -25.46 52.45 21.35
C SER A 2 -24.23 51.70 20.85
N ARG A 3 -23.66 50.95 21.80
CA ARG A 3 -22.63 49.91 21.70
C ARG A 3 -22.93 48.90 20.58
N GLY A 4 -21.97 48.64 19.70
CA GLY A 4 -21.97 47.51 18.78
C GLY A 4 -21.03 46.41 19.29
N LEU A 5 -21.60 45.31 19.75
CA LEU A 5 -20.91 44.09 20.18
C LEU A 5 -20.36 43.29 18.99
N VAL A 6 -19.13 42.79 19.17
CA VAL A 6 -18.66 41.39 19.01
C VAL A 6 -19.29 40.53 17.91
N LEU A 7 -18.43 39.99 17.03
CA LEU A 7 -18.55 38.62 16.54
C LEU A 7 -17.19 37.91 16.66
N LEU A 8 -17.07 37.09 17.71
CA LEU A 8 -16.04 36.08 17.88
C LEU A 8 -16.27 35.01 16.82
N ILE A 9 -15.32 34.84 15.90
CA ILE A 9 -15.35 33.73 14.94
C ILE A 9 -14.94 32.47 15.70
N VAL A 10 -15.95 31.69 16.08
CA VAL A 10 -15.80 30.31 16.54
C VAL A 10 -15.41 29.49 15.31
N ALA A 11 -14.11 29.27 15.12
CA ALA A 11 -13.65 28.17 14.30
C ALA A 11 -13.74 26.91 15.18
N GLY A 12 -14.86 26.21 15.07
CA GLY A 12 -15.00 24.89 15.68
C GLY A 12 -13.92 23.97 15.12
N ALA A 13 -12.96 23.59 15.95
CA ALA A 13 -12.19 22.39 15.70
C ALA A 13 -13.20 21.24 15.76
N ALA A 14 -13.65 20.78 14.60
CA ALA A 14 -14.37 19.52 14.49
C ALA A 14 -13.42 18.45 15.03
N ALA A 15 -13.62 18.06 16.28
CA ALA A 15 -13.03 16.87 16.84
C ALA A 15 -13.59 15.70 16.02
N SER A 16 -12.85 15.28 15.00
CA SER A 16 -13.17 14.07 14.26
C SER A 16 -13.07 12.91 15.25
N ALA A 17 -14.21 12.32 15.59
CA ALA A 17 -14.27 10.91 15.90
C ALA A 17 -13.36 10.20 14.89
N GLN A 18 -12.45 9.33 15.36
CA GLN A 18 -11.63 8.50 14.49
C GLN A 18 -12.56 7.61 13.66
N ALA A 19 -13.04 8.15 12.54
CA ALA A 19 -13.51 7.35 11.43
C ALA A 19 -12.34 6.46 11.03
N ASP A 20 -12.62 5.21 10.70
CA ASP A 20 -11.65 4.33 10.06
C ASP A 20 -10.94 5.12 8.96
N SER A 21 -9.60 5.09 8.93
CA SER A 21 -8.83 5.87 7.96
C SER A 21 -9.30 5.49 6.57
N VAL A 22 -9.85 6.46 5.81
CA VAL A 22 -10.23 6.26 4.40
C VAL A 22 -9.06 5.65 3.64
N CYS A 23 -7.84 6.12 3.93
CA CYS A 23 -6.62 5.58 3.35
C CYS A 23 -6.39 4.10 3.67
N TYR A 24 -6.72 3.63 4.89
CA TYR A 24 -6.61 2.20 5.24
C TYR A 24 -7.54 1.33 4.39
N SER A 25 -8.80 1.72 4.24
CA SER A 25 -9.77 1.02 3.39
C SER A 25 -9.34 1.05 1.92
N THR A 26 -8.95 2.22 1.40
CA THR A 26 -8.43 2.35 0.04
C THR A 26 -7.19 1.48 -0.20
N LEU A 27 -6.29 1.37 0.78
CA LEU A 27 -5.12 0.48 0.65
C LEU A 27 -5.49 -1.00 0.59
N GLN A 28 -6.53 -1.42 1.31
CA GLN A 28 -7.02 -2.81 1.22
C GLN A 28 -7.64 -3.06 -0.16
N GLU A 29 -8.51 -2.17 -0.64
CA GLU A 29 -9.14 -2.28 -1.96
C GLU A 29 -8.10 -2.30 -3.09
N ALA A 30 -7.13 -1.40 -3.01
CA ALA A 30 -5.98 -1.36 -3.92
C ALA A 30 -5.20 -2.69 -3.93
N PHE A 31 -5.02 -3.31 -2.77
CA PHE A 31 -4.34 -4.61 -2.68
C PHE A 31 -5.13 -5.75 -3.30
N PHE A 32 -6.45 -5.80 -3.07
CA PHE A 32 -7.31 -6.80 -3.69
C PHE A 32 -7.35 -6.67 -5.21
N ALA A 33 -7.57 -5.45 -5.72
CA ALA A 33 -7.58 -5.18 -7.16
C ALA A 33 -6.25 -5.55 -7.84
N TRP A 34 -5.12 -5.25 -7.20
CA TRP A 34 -3.82 -5.69 -7.69
C TRP A 34 -3.65 -7.20 -7.64
N THR A 35 -4.12 -7.86 -6.58
CA THR A 35 -4.00 -9.32 -6.45
C THR A 35 -4.77 -10.03 -7.55
N GLU A 36 -5.98 -9.58 -7.88
CA GLU A 36 -6.77 -10.09 -9.00
C GLU A 36 -6.03 -9.88 -10.34
N THR A 37 -5.57 -8.64 -10.59
CA THR A 37 -4.81 -8.30 -11.81
C THR A 37 -3.54 -9.15 -11.95
N ALA A 38 -2.80 -9.32 -10.86
CA ALA A 38 -1.57 -10.10 -10.84
C ALA A 38 -1.86 -11.59 -11.01
N TRP A 39 -2.93 -12.11 -10.40
CA TRP A 39 -3.33 -13.49 -10.55
C TRP A 39 -3.65 -13.82 -12.00
N ASP A 40 -4.54 -13.04 -12.63
CA ASP A 40 -4.95 -13.26 -14.02
C ASP A 40 -3.77 -13.22 -14.99
N ALA A 41 -2.86 -12.26 -14.81
CA ALA A 41 -1.73 -12.08 -15.71
C ALA A 41 -0.52 -13.01 -15.43
N CYS A 42 -0.33 -13.43 -14.18
CA CYS A 42 0.96 -13.93 -13.72
C CYS A 42 0.91 -15.27 -12.98
N HIS A 43 -0.26 -15.85 -12.70
CA HIS A 43 -0.37 -17.11 -11.93
C HIS A 43 0.41 -18.27 -12.55
N LEU A 44 0.54 -18.33 -13.88
CA LEU A 44 1.32 -19.35 -14.59
C LEU A 44 2.82 -19.29 -14.32
N GLN A 45 3.32 -18.20 -13.74
CA GLN A 45 4.75 -18.07 -13.38
C GLN A 45 5.09 -18.79 -12.08
N TYR A 46 4.10 -19.24 -11.31
CA TYR A 46 4.34 -20.02 -10.11
C TYR A 46 4.16 -21.51 -10.35
N THR A 47 5.09 -22.30 -9.81
CA THR A 47 4.86 -23.73 -9.62
C THR A 47 4.07 -23.95 -8.32
N ALA A 48 3.30 -25.05 -8.21
CA ALA A 48 2.56 -25.35 -6.98
C ALA A 48 3.44 -25.34 -5.70
N PRO A 49 4.70 -25.83 -5.72
CA PRO A 49 5.64 -25.67 -4.60
C PRO A 49 6.00 -24.22 -4.27
N ASP A 50 6.16 -23.34 -5.27
CA ASP A 50 6.45 -21.92 -5.05
C ASP A 50 5.25 -21.23 -4.41
N ILE A 51 4.03 -21.55 -4.87
CA ILE A 51 2.78 -21.08 -4.24
C ILE A 51 2.71 -21.56 -2.80
N ASP A 52 3.00 -22.84 -2.55
CA ASP A 52 2.93 -23.41 -1.20
C ASP A 52 3.92 -22.73 -0.25
N LEU A 53 5.17 -22.54 -0.70
CA LEU A 53 6.20 -21.87 0.08
C LEU A 53 5.89 -20.39 0.28
N ALA A 54 5.40 -19.70 -0.75
CA ALA A 54 5.05 -18.29 -0.68
C ALA A 54 3.82 -18.05 0.21
N THR A 55 2.85 -18.97 0.23
CA THR A 55 1.59 -18.79 0.97
C THR A 55 1.61 -19.40 2.38
N ARG A 56 2.54 -20.31 2.69
CA ARG A 56 2.64 -20.97 4.02
C ARG A 56 3.86 -20.52 4.82
N GLY A 57 3.68 -20.50 6.15
CA GLY A 57 4.78 -20.30 7.09
C GLY A 57 5.39 -18.90 7.06
N TYR A 58 6.71 -18.82 6.94
CA TYR A 58 7.46 -17.57 7.11
C TYR A 58 7.47 -16.69 5.85
N CYS A 59 7.15 -17.19 4.66
CA CYS A 59 7.12 -16.37 3.44
C CYS A 59 5.76 -15.79 3.06
N SER A 60 4.73 -16.03 3.88
CA SER A 60 3.48 -15.29 3.78
C SER A 60 3.75 -13.79 3.99
N VAL A 61 3.26 -12.93 3.08
CA VAL A 61 3.47 -11.48 3.16
C VAL A 61 2.94 -10.87 4.48
N TRP A 62 1.99 -11.55 5.13
CA TRP A 62 1.41 -11.16 6.42
C TRP A 62 2.20 -11.69 7.63
N SER A 63 3.17 -12.57 7.42
CA SER A 63 3.93 -13.19 8.50
C SER A 63 4.73 -12.16 9.32
N LYS A 64 4.69 -12.34 10.65
CA LYS A 64 5.56 -11.62 11.60
C LYS A 64 7.01 -12.13 11.53
N SER A 65 7.21 -13.40 11.21
CA SER A 65 8.51 -14.05 11.08
C SER A 65 9.06 -13.99 9.65
N TYR A 66 8.67 -12.98 8.87
CA TYR A 66 9.03 -12.85 7.47
C TYR A 66 10.55 -12.74 7.26
N ASP A 67 11.13 -13.73 6.60
CA ASP A 67 12.56 -13.74 6.24
C ASP A 67 12.73 -13.02 4.89
N VAL A 68 13.02 -11.72 4.97
CA VAL A 68 13.21 -10.83 3.80
C VAL A 68 14.18 -11.44 2.79
N ALA A 69 15.30 -12.01 3.24
CA ALA A 69 16.35 -12.51 2.36
C ALA A 69 15.92 -13.75 1.58
N LYS A 70 15.12 -14.63 2.19
CA LYS A 70 14.62 -15.85 1.53
C LYS A 70 13.35 -15.63 0.73
N CYS A 71 12.46 -14.77 1.23
CA CYS A 71 11.11 -14.67 0.72
C CYS A 71 10.97 -13.63 -0.39
N ASP A 72 11.67 -12.49 -0.31
CA ASP A 72 11.55 -11.45 -1.34
C ASP A 72 11.90 -11.93 -2.75
N PRO A 73 12.96 -12.75 -2.96
CA PRO A 73 13.25 -13.31 -4.29
C PRO A 73 12.13 -14.20 -4.86
N LEU A 74 11.38 -14.93 -4.02
CA LEU A 74 10.27 -15.77 -4.45
C LEU A 74 9.10 -14.92 -4.97
N TRP A 75 8.85 -13.79 -4.31
CA TRP A 75 7.78 -12.87 -4.68
C TRP A 75 8.16 -11.90 -5.79
N ALA A 76 9.45 -11.67 -6.03
CA ALA A 76 9.95 -10.61 -6.91
C ALA A 76 9.45 -10.76 -8.36
N ASN A 77 9.52 -11.96 -8.93
CA ASN A 77 9.11 -12.18 -10.33
C ASN A 77 7.61 -12.01 -10.52
N TYR A 78 6.80 -12.63 -9.67
CA TYR A 78 5.35 -12.47 -9.70
C TYR A 78 4.94 -11.03 -9.43
N SER A 79 5.53 -10.40 -8.42
CA SER A 79 5.18 -9.02 -8.08
C SER A 79 5.59 -8.07 -9.20
N LYS A 80 6.75 -8.27 -9.83
CA LYS A 80 7.16 -7.52 -11.03
C LYS A 80 6.18 -7.71 -12.18
N CYS A 81 5.73 -8.94 -12.44
CA CYS A 81 4.71 -9.21 -13.45
C CYS A 81 3.39 -8.50 -13.13
N GLY A 82 2.89 -8.62 -11.89
CA GLY A 82 1.65 -7.98 -11.45
C GLY A 82 1.72 -6.46 -11.50
N LEU A 83 2.82 -5.87 -11.04
CA LEU A 83 3.06 -4.42 -11.17
C LEU A 83 3.10 -3.98 -12.64
N LYS A 84 3.68 -4.78 -13.53
CA LYS A 84 3.65 -4.50 -14.98
C LYS A 84 2.23 -4.55 -15.54
N ALA A 85 1.46 -5.58 -15.19
CA ALA A 85 0.06 -5.74 -15.61
C ALA A 85 -0.82 -4.58 -15.12
N ALA A 86 -0.61 -4.14 -13.88
CA ALA A 86 -1.28 -3.00 -13.28
C ALA A 86 -0.75 -1.62 -13.75
N LYS A 87 0.23 -1.59 -14.66
CA LYS A 87 0.89 -0.35 -15.14
C LYS A 87 1.50 0.50 -14.03
N LEU A 88 2.07 -0.17 -13.02
CA LEU A 88 2.74 0.42 -11.85
C LEU A 88 4.26 0.33 -11.92
N LEU A 89 4.82 0.03 -13.10
CA LEU A 89 6.25 0.09 -13.36
C LEU A 89 6.56 1.19 -14.35
N LYS A 90 7.66 1.89 -14.10
CA LYS A 90 8.28 2.81 -15.05
C LYS A 90 8.99 2.03 -16.16
N ALA A 91 9.44 2.74 -17.19
CA ALA A 91 10.16 2.15 -18.33
C ALA A 91 11.45 1.40 -17.93
N ASP A 92 12.08 1.78 -16.82
CA ASP A 92 13.28 1.14 -16.26
C ASP A 92 12.95 -0.07 -15.35
N ASN A 93 11.67 -0.50 -15.29
CA ASN A 93 11.14 -1.53 -14.40
C ASN A 93 11.21 -1.19 -12.90
N THR A 94 11.39 0.08 -12.53
CA THR A 94 11.23 0.51 -11.13
C THR A 94 9.76 0.82 -10.81
N PHE A 95 9.41 0.74 -9.52
CA PHE A 95 8.05 1.03 -9.07
C PHE A 95 7.66 2.49 -9.34
N ASP A 96 6.48 2.68 -9.94
CA ASP A 96 5.92 3.99 -10.22
C ASP A 96 5.03 4.45 -9.04
N ASP A 97 5.64 5.18 -8.10
CA ASP A 97 4.93 5.67 -6.92
C ASP A 97 3.87 6.73 -7.23
N ALA A 98 4.05 7.50 -8.31
CA ALA A 98 3.07 8.48 -8.75
C ALA A 98 1.86 7.77 -9.35
N ALA A 99 2.08 6.78 -10.22
CA ALA A 99 0.99 5.96 -10.75
C ALA A 99 0.25 5.23 -9.63
N PHE A 100 0.96 4.59 -8.69
CA PHE A 100 0.32 3.91 -7.56
C PHE A 100 -0.60 4.84 -6.76
N LYS A 101 -0.13 6.04 -6.39
CA LYS A 101 -0.93 7.00 -5.63
C LYS A 101 -2.12 7.52 -6.45
N ALA A 102 -1.92 7.82 -7.73
CA ALA A 102 -2.94 8.43 -8.56
C ALA A 102 -4.00 7.44 -9.06
N THR A 103 -3.62 6.22 -9.43
CA THR A 103 -4.53 5.26 -10.06
C THR A 103 -5.10 4.27 -9.06
N MET A 104 -4.25 3.65 -8.24
CA MET A 104 -4.70 2.62 -7.30
C MET A 104 -5.28 3.22 -6.03
N LEU A 105 -4.66 4.29 -5.51
CA LEU A 105 -5.14 4.96 -4.31
C LEU A 105 -6.05 6.15 -4.61
N GLN A 106 -6.22 6.54 -5.88
CA GLN A 106 -7.03 7.68 -6.31
C GLN A 106 -6.73 8.98 -5.54
N ASN A 107 -5.50 9.12 -5.03
CA ASN A 107 -5.03 10.19 -4.14
C ASN A 107 -5.74 10.29 -2.78
N GLU A 108 -6.60 9.35 -2.39
CA GLU A 108 -7.34 9.33 -1.12
C GLU A 108 -6.42 9.32 0.11
N CYS A 109 -5.21 8.79 -0.03
CA CYS A 109 -4.19 8.77 1.03
C CYS A 109 -3.34 10.05 1.14
N SER A 110 -3.53 11.05 0.27
CA SER A 110 -2.57 12.17 0.12
C SER A 110 -2.54 13.13 1.30
N ALA A 111 -3.60 13.17 2.11
CA ALA A 111 -3.71 14.00 3.30
C ALA A 111 -3.54 13.20 4.61
N ASP A 112 -3.42 11.87 4.54
CA ASP A 112 -3.28 11.03 5.73
C ASP A 112 -1.86 11.14 6.30
N ALA A 113 -1.73 11.74 7.49
CA ALA A 113 -0.44 11.99 8.12
C ALA A 113 0.33 10.70 8.45
N LYS A 114 -0.37 9.62 8.84
CA LYS A 114 0.25 8.32 9.13
C LYS A 114 0.78 7.69 7.84
N PHE A 115 0.01 7.77 6.74
CA PHE A 115 0.47 7.33 5.42
C PHE A 115 1.71 8.11 4.97
N ILE A 116 1.66 9.44 5.00
CA ILE A 116 2.76 10.30 4.58
C ILE A 116 4.04 9.98 5.36
N ALA A 117 3.93 9.78 6.67
CA ALA A 117 5.08 9.44 7.52
C ALA A 117 5.65 8.05 7.23
N ALA A 118 4.79 7.05 7.01
CA ALA A 118 5.22 5.67 6.81
C ALA A 118 5.71 5.36 5.38
N TYR A 119 5.17 6.06 4.38
CA TYR A 119 5.37 5.72 2.97
C TYR A 119 6.83 5.63 2.54
N PRO A 120 7.73 6.59 2.86
CA PRO A 120 9.13 6.49 2.44
C PRO A 120 9.83 5.24 3.00
N THR A 121 9.60 4.93 4.28
CA THR A 121 10.20 3.77 4.97
C THR A 121 9.66 2.46 4.40
N CYS A 122 8.34 2.35 4.23
CA CYS A 122 7.72 1.16 3.65
C CYS A 122 8.18 0.95 2.20
N LYS A 123 8.22 2.01 1.38
CA LYS A 123 8.71 1.93 -0.01
C LYS A 123 10.15 1.46 -0.07
N ASN A 124 11.06 2.09 0.67
CA ASN A 124 12.49 1.78 0.60
C ASN A 124 12.81 0.35 1.06
N SER A 125 12.09 -0.16 2.07
CA SER A 125 12.31 -1.51 2.59
C SER A 125 11.78 -2.62 1.68
N THR A 126 10.74 -2.35 0.89
CA THR A 126 10.00 -3.39 0.15
C THR A 126 10.18 -3.30 -1.37
N MET A 127 10.24 -2.08 -1.93
CA MET A 127 10.34 -1.87 -3.37
C MET A 127 11.73 -2.11 -3.96
N LYS A 128 12.75 -2.26 -3.11
CA LYS A 128 14.06 -2.79 -3.54
C LYS A 128 13.92 -4.14 -4.25
N TYR A 129 12.95 -4.96 -3.83
CA TYR A 129 12.66 -6.27 -4.41
C TYR A 129 11.30 -6.31 -5.13
N LEU A 130 10.69 -5.14 -5.39
CA LEU A 130 9.35 -5.02 -5.96
C LEU A 130 8.28 -5.83 -5.20
N ASN A 131 8.46 -6.08 -3.90
CA ASN A 131 7.51 -6.85 -3.10
C ASN A 131 6.29 -6.00 -2.69
N PHE A 132 5.33 -5.89 -3.62
CA PHE A 132 4.13 -5.07 -3.46
C PHE A 132 3.25 -5.51 -2.29
N GLY A 133 3.14 -6.82 -2.05
CA GLY A 133 2.42 -7.34 -0.89
C GLY A 133 3.00 -6.82 0.42
N ARG A 134 4.34 -6.83 0.58
CA ARG A 134 4.99 -6.29 1.78
C ARG A 134 4.87 -4.77 1.89
N LEU A 135 4.88 -4.03 0.77
CA LEU A 135 4.59 -2.59 0.79
C LEU A 135 3.22 -2.33 1.41
N ASN A 136 2.21 -3.06 0.94
CA ASN A 136 0.84 -2.91 1.41
C ASN A 136 0.70 -3.25 2.91
N VAL A 137 1.26 -4.38 3.35
CA VAL A 137 1.26 -4.78 4.77
C VAL A 137 1.95 -3.72 5.65
N CYS A 138 3.07 -3.16 5.21
CA CYS A 138 3.78 -2.12 5.95
C CYS A 138 2.93 -0.85 6.12
N LEU A 139 2.27 -0.41 5.05
CA LEU A 139 1.40 0.77 5.07
C LEU A 139 0.16 0.55 5.93
N GLN A 140 -0.50 -0.60 5.80
CA GLN A 140 -1.67 -0.95 6.61
C GLN A 140 -1.35 -0.96 8.12
N LYS A 141 -0.19 -1.54 8.51
CA LYS A 141 0.27 -1.53 9.91
C LYS A 141 0.55 -0.14 10.46
N ALA A 142 0.91 0.82 9.61
CA ALA A 142 1.16 2.18 10.05
C ALA A 142 -0.14 2.98 10.23
N LEU A 143 -1.21 2.59 9.53
CA LEU A 143 -2.50 3.28 9.55
C LEU A 143 -3.42 2.81 10.67
N TYR A 144 -3.32 1.53 11.03
CA TYR A 144 -3.95 0.95 12.22
C TYR A 144 -3.24 1.46 13.48
#